data_AF-A0A0H2SKY6-F1
#
_entry.id   AF-A0A0H2SKY6-F1
#
_cell.length_a   1.000
_cell.length_b   1.000
_cell.length_c   1.000
_cell.angle_alpha   90.00
_cell.angle_beta   90.00
_cell.angle_gamma   90.00
#
_symmetry.space_group_name_H-M   'P 1'
#
loop_
_entity.id
_entity.type
_entity.pdbx_description
1 polymer ?
#
loop_
_entity_poly.entity_id
_entity_poly.type
_entity_poly.pdbx_seq_one_letter_code
_entity_poly.pdbx_strand_id
1 'polypeptide(L)'
;MKNKKNNFKKNILIFIGILSIFMAIINFKYDNFIFVSYIIVSLIAFIGLWEDIKNVWYHFSAHIIVSGIISLLIGTYELLKYIFGWLAVYTSGNDIPDFKISIYLFSFLMLYVLYKETNFLKKEGYNK
;
A
#
# COMPACT_ATOMS: atom_id res chain seq x y z
N MET A 1 1.75 26.04 10.93
CA MET A 1 2.34 25.01 10.04
C MET A 1 2.01 23.56 10.42
N LYS A 2 2.07 23.15 11.71
CA LYS A 2 1.75 21.77 12.14
C LYS A 2 0.34 21.28 11.73
N ASN A 3 -0.71 22.09 11.91
CA ASN A 3 -2.08 21.70 11.54
C ASN A 3 -2.25 21.41 10.04
N LYS A 4 -1.59 22.18 9.15
CA LYS A 4 -1.65 21.94 7.70
C LYS A 4 -0.97 20.63 7.31
N LYS A 5 0.14 20.27 7.96
CA LYS A 5 0.84 18.99 7.76
C LYS A 5 -0.02 17.80 8.21
N ASN A 6 -0.69 17.93 9.36
CA ASN A 6 -1.57 16.89 9.88
C ASN A 6 -2.77 16.65 8.97
N ASN A 7 -3.43 17.73 8.50
CA ASN A 7 -4.57 17.61 7.58
C ASN A 7 -4.18 16.93 6.26
N PHE A 8 -3.00 17.24 5.72
CA PHE A 8 -2.50 16.59 4.51
C PHE A 8 -2.27 15.09 4.71
N LYS A 9 -1.63 14.69 5.81
CA LYS A 9 -1.41 13.27 6.14
C LYS A 9 -2.70 12.51 6.39
N LYS A 10 -3.67 13.16 7.05
CA LYS A 10 -5.02 12.63 7.25
C LYS A 10 -5.68 12.31 5.90
N ASN A 11 -5.59 13.23 4.95
CA ASN A 11 -6.11 13.02 3.59
C ASN A 11 -5.39 11.87 2.86
N ILE A 12 -4.07 11.73 3.02
CA ILE A 12 -3.32 10.59 2.46
C ILE A 12 -3.83 9.27 3.06
N LEU A 13 -3.99 9.19 4.38
CA LEU A 13 -4.49 7.98 5.04
C LEU A 13 -5.91 7.62 4.57
N ILE A 14 -6.82 8.61 4.48
CA ILE A 14 -8.17 8.39 3.94
C ILE A 14 -8.10 7.87 2.50
N PHE A 15 -7.25 8.48 1.67
CA PHE A 15 -7.05 8.06 0.28
C PHE A 15 -6.54 6.62 0.19
N ILE A 16 -5.50 6.26 0.96
CA ILE A 16 -4.97 4.89 1.03
C ILE A 16 -6.07 3.92 1.45
N GLY A 17 -6.83 4.26 2.50
CA GLY A 17 -7.89 3.42 3.04
C GLY A 17 -8.97 3.11 2.01
N ILE A 18 -9.56 4.17 1.42
CA ILE A 18 -10.62 4.04 0.40
C ILE A 18 -10.11 3.28 -0.83
N LEU A 19 -8.92 3.63 -1.33
CA LEU A 19 -8.36 2.96 -2.50
C LEU A 19 -8.10 1.48 -2.23
N SER A 20 -7.63 1.14 -1.04
CA SER A 20 -7.40 -0.25 -0.65
C SER A 20 -8.71 -1.05 -0.54
N ILE A 21 -9.78 -0.45 -0.01
CA ILE A 21 -11.12 -1.08 -0.03
C ILE A 21 -11.57 -1.36 -1.47
N PHE A 22 -11.42 -0.37 -2.35
CA PHE A 22 -11.78 -0.51 -3.76
C PHE A 22 -11.01 -1.66 -4.42
N MET A 23 -9.71 -1.74 -4.17
CA MET A 23 -8.86 -2.84 -4.66
C MET A 23 -9.24 -4.20 -4.06
N ALA A 24 -9.63 -4.24 -2.78
CA ALA A 24 -10.14 -5.45 -2.14
C ALA A 24 -11.40 -5.97 -2.85
N ILE A 25 -12.37 -5.09 -3.13
CA ILE A 25 -13.62 -5.46 -3.82
C ILE A 25 -13.33 -6.05 -5.20
N ILE A 26 -12.45 -5.42 -5.99
CA ILE A 26 -12.08 -5.90 -7.33
C ILE A 26 -11.41 -7.27 -7.28
N ASN A 27 -10.57 -7.50 -6.27
CA ASN A 27 -9.76 -8.72 -6.17
C ASN A 27 -10.37 -9.80 -5.26
N PHE A 28 -11.60 -9.62 -4.76
CA PHE A 28 -12.24 -10.52 -3.82
C PHE A 28 -12.30 -11.98 -4.29
N LYS A 29 -12.55 -12.21 -5.58
CA LYS A 29 -12.60 -13.57 -6.17
C LYS A 29 -11.27 -13.99 -6.81
N TYR A 30 -10.29 -13.11 -6.88
CA TYR A 30 -9.05 -13.38 -7.61
C TYR A 30 -8.08 -14.19 -6.76
N ASP A 31 -7.74 -13.66 -5.59
CA ASP A 31 -6.72 -14.25 -4.73
C ASP A 31 -6.94 -13.83 -3.27
N ASN A 32 -7.11 -14.82 -2.39
CA ASN A 32 -7.43 -14.58 -0.97
C ASN A 32 -6.32 -13.81 -0.26
N PHE A 33 -5.04 -14.08 -0.58
CA PHE A 33 -3.93 -13.38 0.05
C PHE A 33 -3.92 -11.90 -0.32
N ILE A 34 -4.12 -11.61 -1.61
CA ILE A 34 -4.17 -10.24 -2.14
C ILE A 34 -5.38 -9.48 -1.57
N PHE A 35 -6.55 -10.13 -1.56
CA PHE A 35 -7.77 -9.56 -0.97
C PHE A 35 -7.56 -9.19 0.51
N VAL A 36 -7.11 -10.13 1.33
CA VAL A 36 -6.88 -9.90 2.76
C VAL A 36 -5.82 -8.83 2.98
N SER A 37 -4.76 -8.81 2.17
CA SER A 37 -3.72 -7.78 2.25
C SER A 37 -4.29 -6.38 2.00
N TYR A 38 -5.17 -6.19 1.02
CA TYR A 38 -5.85 -4.90 0.81
C TYR A 38 -6.74 -4.49 1.99
N ILE A 39 -7.46 -5.43 2.60
CA ILE A 39 -8.24 -5.17 3.82
C ILE A 39 -7.31 -4.72 4.96
N ILE A 40 -6.17 -5.39 5.15
CA ILE A 40 -5.18 -5.01 6.17
C ILE A 40 -4.64 -3.60 5.91
N VAL A 41 -4.26 -3.26 4.67
CA VAL A 41 -3.79 -1.90 4.32
C VAL A 41 -4.85 -0.86 4.64
N SER A 42 -6.12 -1.15 4.33
CA SER A 42 -7.26 -0.30 4.66
C SER A 42 -7.41 -0.08 6.17
N LEU A 43 -7.40 -1.16 6.96
CA LEU A 43 -7.52 -1.10 8.41
C LEU A 43 -6.37 -0.29 9.03
N ILE A 44 -5.13 -0.53 8.59
CA ILE A 44 -3.96 0.23 9.05
C ILE A 44 -4.17 1.72 8.74
N ALA A 45 -4.64 2.06 7.55
CA ALA A 45 -4.85 3.45 7.18
C ALA A 45 -5.93 4.13 8.05
N PHE A 46 -7.06 3.46 8.30
CA PHE A 46 -8.16 4.02 9.11
C PHE A 46 -7.85 4.04 10.61
N ILE A 47 -7.20 3.01 11.16
CA ILE A 47 -6.72 3.02 12.56
C ILE A 47 -5.74 4.19 12.76
N GLY A 48 -4.91 4.46 11.76
CA GLY A 48 -3.98 5.59 11.78
C GLY A 48 -4.65 6.96 11.87
N LEU A 49 -5.97 7.09 11.67
CA LEU A 49 -6.70 8.35 11.82
C LEU A 49 -7.08 8.66 13.28
N TRP A 50 -6.82 7.76 14.23
CA TRP A 50 -7.16 7.95 15.64
C TRP A 50 -6.22 8.99 16.29
N GLU A 51 -6.78 10.05 16.89
CA GLU A 51 -6.04 11.28 17.25
C GLU A 51 -5.50 11.32 18.70
N ASP A 52 -5.77 10.34 19.55
CA ASP A 52 -5.46 10.35 21.00
C ASP A 52 -3.96 10.20 21.37
N ILE A 53 -3.03 10.45 20.43
CA ILE A 53 -1.60 10.16 20.61
C ILE A 53 -0.76 11.45 20.65
N LYS A 54 0.11 11.57 21.66
CA LYS A 54 1.00 12.74 21.92
C LYS A 54 1.82 13.24 20.70
N ASN A 55 2.07 12.40 19.69
CA ASN A 55 2.80 12.74 18.47
C ASN A 55 2.00 12.40 17.20
N VAL A 56 0.81 13.00 17.07
CA VAL A 56 -0.14 12.82 15.97
C VAL A 56 0.51 12.74 14.58
N TRP A 57 1.43 13.65 14.25
CA TRP A 57 2.04 13.70 12.92
C TRP A 57 2.95 12.51 12.57
N TYR A 58 3.58 11.90 13.58
CA TYR A 58 4.54 10.80 13.45
C TYR A 58 3.78 9.48 13.45
N HIS A 59 2.72 9.40 14.24
CA HIS A 59 1.75 8.33 14.18
C HIS A 59 1.17 8.19 12.76
N PHE A 60 0.71 9.29 12.16
CA PHE A 60 0.22 9.28 10.77
C PHE A 60 1.29 8.79 9.78
N SER A 61 2.53 9.25 9.91
CA SER A 61 3.64 8.79 9.05
C SER A 61 3.88 7.29 9.18
N ALA A 62 3.86 6.75 10.40
CA ALA A 62 4.08 5.33 10.63
C ALA A 62 3.03 4.49 9.91
N HIS A 63 1.75 4.87 10.01
CA HIS A 63 0.68 4.19 9.29
C HIS A 63 0.82 4.31 7.76
N ILE A 64 1.17 5.48 7.23
CA ILE A 64 1.46 5.66 5.79
C ILE A 64 2.60 4.73 5.33
N ILE A 65 3.69 4.65 6.10
CA ILE A 65 4.86 3.82 5.77
C ILE A 65 4.49 2.34 5.80
N VAL A 66 3.83 1.87 6.86
CA VAL A 66 3.43 0.47 6.99
C VAL A 66 2.46 0.08 5.88
N SER A 67 1.46 0.91 5.59
CA SER A 67 0.56 0.72 4.44
C SER A 67 1.34 0.64 3.11
N GLY A 68 2.34 1.50 2.92
CA GLY A 68 3.22 1.46 1.75
C GLY A 68 4.00 0.15 1.62
N ILE A 69 4.63 -0.30 2.69
CA ILE A 69 5.41 -1.56 2.72
C ILE A 69 4.53 -2.75 2.36
N ILE A 70 3.36 -2.89 2.99
CA ILE A 70 2.45 -4.01 2.70
C ILE A 70 1.99 -3.96 1.24
N SER A 71 1.70 -2.77 0.72
CA SER A 71 1.30 -2.58 -0.68
C SER A 71 2.39 -2.96 -1.68
N LEU A 72 3.66 -2.79 -1.33
CA LEU A 72 4.80 -3.28 -2.13
C LEU A 72 4.92 -4.80 -2.07
N LEU A 73 4.66 -5.41 -0.91
CA LEU A 73 4.63 -6.87 -0.79
C LEU A 73 3.54 -7.48 -1.66
N ILE A 74 2.36 -6.85 -1.76
CA ILE A 74 1.28 -7.27 -2.67
C ILE A 74 1.78 -7.28 -4.13
N GLY A 75 2.39 -6.19 -4.58
CA GLY A 75 2.89 -6.08 -5.96
C GLY A 75 4.03 -7.06 -6.25
N THR A 76 4.90 -7.29 -5.27
CA THR A 76 5.99 -8.27 -5.38
C THR A 76 5.45 -9.69 -5.44
N TYR A 77 4.46 -10.01 -4.61
CA TYR A 77 3.77 -11.30 -4.62
C TYR A 77 3.14 -11.57 -5.98
N GLU A 78 2.40 -10.61 -6.54
CA GLU A 78 1.78 -10.75 -7.86
C GLU A 78 2.83 -10.89 -8.98
N LEU A 79 3.93 -10.14 -8.89
CA LEU A 79 5.05 -10.26 -9.85
C LEU A 79 5.66 -11.66 -9.83
N LEU A 80 5.93 -12.20 -8.63
CA LEU A 80 6.46 -13.55 -8.48
C LEU A 80 5.49 -14.60 -9.03
N LYS A 81 4.20 -14.47 -8.74
CA LYS A 81 3.14 -15.34 -9.29
C LYS A 81 3.12 -15.30 -10.82
N TYR A 82 3.24 -14.12 -11.42
CA TYR A 82 3.31 -13.95 -12.87
C TYR A 82 4.56 -14.60 -13.48
N ILE A 83 5.74 -14.38 -12.89
CA ILE A 83 7.01 -14.99 -13.34
C ILE A 83 6.97 -16.52 -13.23
N PHE A 84 6.48 -17.06 -12.10
CA PHE A 84 6.36 -18.50 -11.94
C PHE A 84 5.26 -19.11 -12.82
N GLY A 85 4.22 -18.35 -13.15
CA GLY A 85 3.24 -18.73 -14.17
C GLY A 85 3.90 -18.99 -15.52
N TRP A 86 4.79 -18.10 -15.97
CA TRP A 86 5.55 -18.28 -17.20
C TRP A 86 6.47 -19.51 -17.16
N LEU A 87 7.09 -19.79 -16.01
CA LEU A 87 7.90 -21.00 -15.83
C LEU A 87 7.04 -22.27 -15.98
N ALA A 88 5.80 -22.26 -15.50
CA ALA A 88 4.86 -23.36 -15.65
C ALA A 88 4.41 -23.54 -17.11
N VAL A 89 4.17 -22.45 -17.86
CA VAL A 89 3.88 -22.52 -19.30
C VAL A 89 5.01 -23.26 -20.03
N TYR A 90 6.26 -22.91 -19.74
CA TYR A 90 7.42 -23.52 -20.40
C TYR A 90 7.64 -25.00 -20.03
N THR A 91 7.27 -25.41 -18.81
CA THR A 91 7.55 -26.75 -18.30
C THR A 91 6.39 -27.74 -18.46
N SER A 92 5.15 -27.28 -18.38
CA SER A 92 3.96 -28.15 -18.41
C SER A 92 2.91 -27.77 -19.46
N GLY A 93 3.16 -26.74 -20.29
CA GLY A 93 2.22 -26.31 -21.33
C GLY A 93 0.92 -25.71 -20.77
N ASN A 94 0.97 -25.16 -19.55
CA ASN A 94 -0.16 -24.46 -18.94
C ASN A 94 -0.55 -23.20 -19.74
N ASP A 95 -1.73 -22.67 -19.43
CA ASP A 95 -2.20 -21.40 -19.97
C ASP A 95 -1.29 -20.23 -19.57
N ILE A 96 -1.23 -19.21 -20.44
CA ILE A 96 -0.48 -17.99 -20.21
C ILE A 96 -1.01 -17.29 -18.95
N PRO A 97 -0.16 -16.91 -17.99
CA PRO A 97 -0.60 -16.23 -16.78
C PRO A 97 -1.18 -14.85 -17.11
N ASP A 98 -2.29 -14.50 -16.45
CA ASP A 98 -2.93 -13.19 -16.59
C ASP A 98 -2.10 -12.09 -15.91
N PHE A 99 -2.00 -10.92 -16.54
CA PHE A 99 -1.25 -9.78 -16.02
C PHE A 99 -2.17 -8.77 -15.36
N LYS A 100 -2.23 -8.79 -14.03
CA LYS A 100 -3.11 -7.91 -13.23
C LYS A 100 -2.58 -6.48 -13.13
N ILE A 101 -2.74 -5.69 -14.20
CA ILE A 101 -2.28 -4.30 -14.30
C ILE A 101 -2.71 -3.42 -13.11
N SER A 102 -3.93 -3.60 -12.60
CA SER A 102 -4.46 -2.80 -11.48
C SER A 102 -3.66 -2.97 -10.19
N ILE A 103 -3.17 -4.18 -9.92
CA ILE A 103 -2.37 -4.49 -8.73
C ILE A 103 -1.02 -3.77 -8.83
N TYR A 104 -0.37 -3.82 -9.99
CA TYR A 104 0.91 -3.14 -10.21
C TYR A 104 0.75 -1.61 -10.11
N LEU A 105 -0.28 -1.03 -10.72
CA LEU A 105 -0.56 0.40 -10.64
C LEU A 105 -0.75 0.85 -9.18
N PHE A 106 -1.51 0.09 -8.39
CA PHE A 106 -1.66 0.34 -6.97
C PHE A 106 -0.31 0.28 -6.22
N SER A 107 0.48 -0.78 -6.44
CA SER A 107 1.78 -0.92 -5.78
C SER A 107 2.77 0.18 -6.16
N PHE A 108 2.81 0.63 -7.43
CA PHE A 108 3.64 1.77 -7.85
C PHE A 108 3.18 3.09 -7.25
N LEU A 109 1.87 3.33 -7.16
CA LEU A 109 1.34 4.50 -6.48
C LEU A 109 1.74 4.50 -5.01
N MET A 110 1.66 3.34 -4.34
CA MET A 110 2.06 3.21 -2.94
C MET A 110 3.57 3.33 -2.73
N LEU A 111 4.39 2.89 -3.70
CA LEU A 111 5.83 3.17 -3.72
C LEU A 111 6.10 4.67 -3.73
N TYR A 112 5.38 5.41 -4.58
CA TYR A 112 5.52 6.87 -4.66
C TYR A 112 5.14 7.55 -3.35
N VAL A 113 4.02 7.14 -2.72
CA VAL A 113 3.60 7.64 -1.40
C VAL A 113 4.67 7.36 -0.34
N LEU A 114 5.17 6.12 -0.27
CA LEU A 114 6.23 5.72 0.65
C LEU A 114 7.50 6.54 0.46
N TYR A 115 7.93 6.73 -0.80
CA TYR A 115 9.10 7.53 -1.14
C TYR A 115 8.95 8.99 -0.69
N LYS A 116 7.79 9.59 -0.91
CA LYS A 116 7.50 10.97 -0.47
C LYS A 116 7.52 11.09 1.05
N GLU A 117 6.90 10.15 1.76
CA GLU A 117 6.83 10.20 3.22
C GLU A 117 8.20 9.96 3.87
N THR A 118 8.99 9.02 3.34
CA THR A 118 10.35 8.75 3.82
C THR A 118 11.24 9.98 3.65
N ASN A 119 11.17 10.65 2.49
CA ASN A 119 11.91 11.89 2.26
C ASN A 119 11.45 13.03 3.16
N PHE A 120 10.16 13.12 3.45
CA PHE A 120 9.62 14.08 4.40
C PHE A 120 10.21 13.84 5.80
N LEU A 121 10.16 12.61 6.31
CA LEU A 121 10.72 12.27 7.61
C LEU A 121 12.22 12.52 7.70
N LYS A 122 12.97 12.20 6.64
CA LYS A 122 14.40 12.49 6.56
C LYS A 122 14.67 13.98 6.77
N LYS A 123 13.96 14.86 6.04
CA LYS A 123 14.12 16.33 6.17
C LYS A 123 13.78 16.84 7.56
N GLU A 124 12.69 16.36 8.16
CA GLU A 124 12.29 16.80 9.49
C GLU A 124 13.18 16.23 10.61
N GLY A 125 13.82 15.07 10.38
CA GLY A 125 14.79 14.48 11.30
C GLY A 125 16.12 15.24 11.33
N TYR A 126 16.57 15.81 10.21
CA TYR A 126 17.78 16.66 10.15
C TYR A 126 17.58 18.07 10.75
N ASN A 127 16.33 18.52 10.86
CA ASN A 127 15.99 19.86 11.38
C ASN A 127 15.66 19.84 12.89
N LYS A 128 16.06 18.79 13.61
CA LYS A 128 15.99 18.67 15.07
C LYS A 128 17.39 18.74 15.67
#